data_AF-A0A9P7C272-F1
#
_entry.id   AF-A0A9P7C272-F1
#
_cell.length_a   1.000
_cell.length_b   1.000
_cell.length_c   1.000
_cell.angle_alpha   90.00
_cell.angle_beta   90.00
_cell.angle_gamma   90.00
#
_symmetry.space_group_name_H-M   'P 1'
#
loop_
_entity.id
_entity.type
_entity.pdbx_description
1 polymer ?
#
loop_
_entity_poly.entity_id
_entity_poly.type
_entity_poly.pdbx_seq_one_letter_code
_entity_poly.pdbx_strand_id
1 'polypeptide(L)'
;MLEKFNLQKDTIVNAYNLSNNPELCALERRHISEIEEDKKTLDPELLDKFEIQDLSDDIKLELSKLLQGYKHIFDWDNNTMGHTNLIQHKIILEKDTMPIRHRPYRLSPIEADYLQKELDKYCKLGIISPSNSPWAAPVILVKKKNGDYRMVIDYRK
;
A
#
# COMPACT_ATOMS: atom_id res chain seq x y z
N MET A 1 12.04 29.19 -7.14
CA MET A 1 12.40 29.32 -5.72
C MET A 1 11.37 28.50 -4.95
N LEU A 2 11.66 27.21 -4.72
CA LEU A 2 10.74 26.28 -4.06
C LEU A 2 10.99 26.34 -2.56
N GLU A 3 10.02 26.82 -1.79
CA GLU A 3 10.01 26.62 -0.34
C GLU A 3 9.84 25.12 -0.07
N LYS A 4 10.92 24.51 0.42
CA LYS A 4 10.92 23.13 0.89
C LYS A 4 9.97 23.05 2.08
N PHE A 5 8.93 22.22 1.98
CA PHE A 5 8.17 21.76 3.14
C PHE A 5 9.15 21.05 4.08
N ASN A 6 9.60 21.76 5.11
CA ASN A 6 10.56 21.28 6.09
C ASN A 6 9.78 20.59 7.22
N LEU A 7 9.35 19.35 6.97
CA LEU A 7 8.86 18.47 8.02
C LEU A 7 10.06 18.13 8.92
N GLN A 8 10.15 18.80 10.07
CA GLN A 8 11.14 18.46 11.09
C GLN A 8 10.93 17.01 11.50
N LYS A 9 12.02 16.25 11.68
CA LYS A 9 11.99 14.84 12.07
C LYS A 9 11.14 14.57 13.32
N ASP A 10 10.95 15.57 14.17
CA ASP A 10 10.18 15.49 15.41
C ASP A 10 8.66 15.59 15.20
N THR A 11 8.18 16.10 14.06
CA THR A 11 6.75 16.26 13.78
C THR A 11 6.05 14.91 13.57
N ILE A 12 6.73 13.97 12.89
CA ILE A 12 6.19 12.62 12.66
C ILE A 12 6.18 11.82 13.96
N VAL A 13 7.25 11.92 14.77
CA VAL A 13 7.36 11.20 16.05
C VAL A 13 6.31 11.69 17.06
N ASN A 14 6.00 12.99 17.07
CA ASN A 14 4.95 13.54 17.94
C ASN A 14 3.53 13.12 17.56
N ALA A 15 3.25 12.85 16.28
CA ALA A 15 1.93 12.41 15.84
C ALA A 15 1.56 11.03 16.42
N TYR A 16 2.55 10.15 16.62
CA TYR A 16 2.38 8.80 17.19
C TYR A 16 2.61 8.74 18.71
N ASN A 17 2.87 9.87 19.36
CA ASN A 17 3.03 9.89 20.82
C ASN A 17 1.67 9.74 21.51
N LEU A 18 1.36 8.53 21.97
CA LEU A 18 0.09 8.18 22.62
C LEU A 18 -0.19 9.00 23.89
N SER A 19 0.82 9.56 24.56
CA SER A 19 0.60 10.43 25.72
C SER A 19 -0.05 11.76 25.34
N ASN A 20 0.17 12.22 24.11
CA ASN A 20 -0.25 13.52 23.61
C ASN A 20 -1.49 13.45 22.70
N ASN A 21 -1.88 12.26 22.26
CA ASN A 21 -3.04 12.02 21.40
C ASN A 21 -3.95 10.92 21.98
N PRO A 22 -4.73 11.22 23.04
CA PRO A 22 -5.57 10.24 23.72
C PRO A 22 -6.67 9.63 22.84
N GLU A 23 -7.04 10.29 21.72
CA GLU A 23 -7.99 9.75 20.75
C GLU A 23 -7.44 8.56 19.95
N LEU A 24 -6.12 8.50 19.69
CA LEU A 24 -5.49 7.33 19.06
C LEU A 24 -5.60 6.09 19.95
N CYS A 25 -5.41 6.28 21.26
CA CYS A 25 -5.54 5.21 22.26
C CYS A 25 -7.00 4.73 22.43
N ALA A 26 -7.98 5.57 22.10
CA ALA A 26 -9.40 5.20 22.10
C ALA A 26 -9.81 4.44 20.83
N LEU A 27 -9.17 4.71 19.68
CA LEU A 27 -9.33 3.97 18.44
C LEU A 27 -8.78 2.54 18.55
N GLU A 28 -7.60 2.36 19.16
CA GLU A 28 -7.05 1.02 19.46
C GLU A 28 -7.97 0.20 20.37
N ARG A 29 -8.54 0.82 21.41
CA ARG A 29 -9.42 0.12 22.36
C ARG A 29 -10.76 -0.32 21.77
N ARG A 30 -11.32 0.41 20.80
CA ARG A 30 -12.55 -0.02 20.09
C ARG A 30 -12.32 -1.27 19.24
N HIS A 31 -11.10 -1.46 18.73
CA HIS A 31 -10.76 -2.61 17.91
C HIS A 31 -10.46 -3.87 18.76
N ILE A 32 -10.16 -3.71 20.05
CA ILE A 32 -9.86 -4.84 20.96
C ILE A 32 -11.15 -5.52 21.46
N SER A 33 -12.24 -4.77 21.68
CA SER A 33 -13.51 -5.35 22.15
C SER A 33 -14.24 -6.23 21.12
N GLU A 34 -13.87 -6.14 19.84
CA GLU A 34 -14.45 -6.95 18.75
C GLU A 34 -13.61 -8.21 18.42
N ILE A 35 -12.49 -8.44 19.11
CA ILE A 35 -11.59 -9.59 18.85
C ILE A 35 -12.00 -10.87 19.61
N GLU A 36 -12.98 -10.81 20.53
CA GLU A 36 -13.29 -11.94 21.42
C GLU A 36 -13.97 -13.17 20.76
N GLU A 37 -14.36 -13.15 19.49
CA GLU A 37 -15.09 -14.28 18.88
C GLU A 37 -14.28 -15.26 18.02
N ASP A 38 -13.02 -14.98 17.68
CA ASP A 38 -12.24 -15.89 16.82
C ASP A 38 -11.14 -16.62 17.60
N LYS A 39 -11.51 -17.61 18.42
CA LYS A 39 -10.59 -18.69 18.84
C LYS A 39 -10.30 -19.63 17.66
N LYS A 40 -9.84 -19.08 16.54
CA LYS A 40 -9.33 -19.87 15.42
C LYS A 40 -7.98 -20.47 15.83
N THR A 41 -7.83 -21.77 15.59
CA THR A 41 -6.59 -22.54 15.78
C THR A 41 -5.37 -21.74 15.33
N LEU A 42 -4.28 -21.77 16.11
CA LEU A 42 -2.99 -21.20 15.73
C LEU A 42 -2.60 -21.71 14.35
N ASP A 43 -2.48 -20.79 13.39
CA ASP A 43 -2.08 -21.07 12.02
C ASP A 43 -0.56 -21.23 11.99
N PRO A 44 -0.02 -22.47 11.95
CA PRO A 44 1.40 -22.72 12.14
C PRO A 44 2.23 -22.20 10.96
N GLU A 45 1.61 -22.11 9.77
CA GLU A 45 2.25 -21.69 8.52
C GLU A 45 2.61 -20.20 8.52
N LEU A 46 2.07 -19.40 9.45
CA LEU A 46 2.39 -17.96 9.53
C LEU A 46 3.87 -17.72 9.85
N LEU A 47 4.48 -18.59 10.67
CA LEU A 47 5.90 -18.47 11.01
C LEU A 47 6.80 -18.82 9.82
N ASP A 48 6.36 -19.74 8.95
CA ASP A 48 7.12 -20.18 7.77
C ASP A 48 7.29 -19.04 6.74
N LYS A 49 6.39 -18.04 6.76
CA LYS A 49 6.50 -16.84 5.92
C LYS A 49 7.59 -15.87 6.38
N PHE A 50 8.14 -16.03 7.58
CA PHE A 50 9.21 -15.19 8.09
C PHE A 50 10.51 -15.98 8.18
N GLU A 51 11.63 -15.35 7.80
CA GLU A 51 12.97 -15.90 7.95
C GLU A 51 13.44 -15.81 9.41
N ILE A 52 12.76 -16.53 10.28
CA ILE A 52 13.01 -16.54 11.72
C ILE A 52 14.03 -17.64 12.03
N GLN A 53 15.14 -17.28 12.68
CA GLN A 53 16.21 -18.20 13.09
C GLN A 53 15.79 -19.10 14.27
N ASP A 54 16.74 -19.82 14.88
CA ASP A 54 16.51 -20.65 16.06
C ASP A 54 15.97 -19.83 17.24
N LEU A 55 14.65 -19.88 17.43
CA LEU A 55 13.98 -19.47 18.66
C LEU A 55 13.60 -20.69 19.51
N SER A 56 13.56 -20.48 20.83
CA SER A 56 12.98 -21.45 21.74
C SER A 56 11.49 -21.63 21.44
N ASP A 57 10.98 -22.82 21.70
CA ASP A 57 9.59 -23.18 21.41
C ASP A 57 8.58 -22.29 22.16
N ASP A 58 8.95 -21.83 23.36
CA ASP A 58 8.15 -20.89 24.15
C ASP A 58 7.96 -19.55 23.43
N ILE A 59 9.02 -18.99 22.86
CA ILE A 59 8.96 -17.70 22.16
C ILE A 59 8.28 -17.87 20.80
N LYS A 60 8.48 -19.00 20.11
CA LYS A 60 7.75 -19.30 18.87
C LYS A 60 6.24 -19.31 19.12
N LEU A 61 5.81 -19.91 20.23
CA LEU A 61 4.40 -19.96 20.62
C LEU A 61 3.85 -18.56 20.91
N GLU A 62 4.60 -17.73 21.65
CA GLU A 62 4.20 -16.35 21.95
C GLU A 62 4.11 -15.49 20.69
N LEU A 63 5.11 -15.59 19.81
CA LEU A 63 5.14 -14.87 18.55
C LEU A 63 4.01 -15.29 17.61
N SER A 64 3.72 -16.58 17.51
CA SER A 64 2.60 -17.08 16.70
C SER A 64 1.26 -16.50 17.18
N LYS A 65 1.03 -16.44 18.51
CA LYS A 65 -0.16 -15.80 19.08
C LYS A 65 -0.24 -14.32 18.72
N LEU A 66 0.88 -13.60 18.79
CA LEU A 66 0.94 -12.19 18.43
C LEU A 66 0.62 -11.96 16.95
N LEU A 67 1.27 -12.70 16.06
CA LEU A 67 1.06 -12.60 14.62
C LEU A 67 -0.37 -12.93 14.22
N GLN A 68 -0.99 -13.90 14.90
CA GLN A 68 -2.39 -14.22 14.68
C GLN A 68 -3.32 -13.10 15.15
N GLY A 69 -3.07 -12.53 16.32
CA GLY A 69 -3.86 -11.40 16.85
C GLY A 69 -3.81 -10.16 15.93
N TYR A 70 -2.67 -9.94 15.28
CA TYR A 70 -2.45 -8.82 14.35
C TYR A 70 -2.41 -9.24 12.88
N LYS A 71 -3.01 -10.39 12.53
CA LYS A 71 -2.97 -10.94 11.16
C LYS A 71 -3.47 -9.94 10.11
N HIS A 72 -4.44 -9.11 10.46
CA HIS A 72 -5.03 -8.10 9.57
C HIS A 72 -4.11 -6.91 9.24
N ILE A 73 -3.01 -6.72 9.98
CA ILE A 73 -2.07 -5.61 9.76
C ILE A 73 -1.11 -5.89 8.60
N PHE A 74 -0.74 -7.16 8.41
CA PHE A 74 0.29 -7.54 7.44
C PHE A 74 -0.32 -7.87 6.07
N ASP A 75 0.41 -7.50 5.02
CA ASP A 75 0.10 -7.95 3.65
C ASP A 75 0.79 -9.28 3.37
N TRP A 76 0.10 -10.37 3.67
CA TRP A 76 0.66 -11.73 3.62
C TRP A 76 0.91 -12.27 2.21
N ASP A 77 0.15 -11.79 1.23
CA ASP A 77 0.14 -12.33 -0.14
C ASP A 77 0.45 -11.26 -1.20
N ASN A 78 0.91 -10.07 -0.77
CA ASN A 78 1.18 -8.92 -1.62
C ASN A 78 -0.02 -8.54 -2.52
N ASN A 79 -1.20 -8.72 -1.97
CA ASN A 79 -2.51 -8.57 -2.61
C ASN A 79 -3.47 -7.76 -1.73
N THR A 80 -3.01 -7.26 -0.59
CA THR A 80 -3.82 -6.48 0.34
C THR A 80 -3.39 -5.03 0.25
N MET A 81 -4.19 -4.21 -0.42
CA MET A 81 -3.98 -2.76 -0.40
C MET A 81 -4.85 -2.14 0.69
N GLY A 82 -4.24 -1.44 1.64
CA GLY A 82 -4.98 -0.65 2.61
C GLY A 82 -5.72 0.53 1.95
N HIS A 83 -6.85 0.92 2.53
CA HIS A 83 -7.55 2.16 2.17
C HIS A 83 -8.09 2.83 3.43
N THR A 84 -8.36 4.13 3.36
CA THR A 84 -8.95 4.88 4.47
C THR A 84 -10.03 5.81 3.95
N ASN A 85 -11.11 5.92 4.73
CA ASN A 85 -12.22 6.83 4.44
C ASN A 85 -12.12 8.14 5.25
N LEU A 86 -11.04 8.33 6.02
CA LEU A 86 -10.87 9.49 6.89
C LEU A 86 -10.70 10.80 6.11
N ILE A 87 -10.00 10.75 4.96
CA ILE A 87 -9.69 11.92 4.13
C ILE A 87 -9.73 11.51 2.66
N GLN A 88 -10.34 12.36 1.83
CA GLN A 88 -10.27 12.26 0.38
C GLN A 88 -9.25 13.26 -0.16
N HIS A 89 -8.23 12.78 -0.88
CA HIS A 89 -7.26 13.65 -1.53
C HIS A 89 -7.88 14.35 -2.74
N LYS A 90 -7.67 15.66 -2.85
CA LYS A 90 -8.06 16.47 -4.01
C LYS A 90 -6.84 17.14 -4.62
N ILE A 91 -6.64 16.91 -5.92
CA ILE A 91 -5.62 17.62 -6.69
C ILE A 91 -6.21 18.96 -7.14
N ILE A 92 -5.55 20.06 -6.74
CA ILE A 92 -5.93 21.41 -7.13
C ILE A 92 -5.02 21.82 -8.28
N LEU A 93 -5.62 22.20 -9.42
CA LEU A 93 -4.90 22.69 -10.58
C LEU A 93 -4.69 24.20 -10.50
N GLU A 94 -3.63 24.70 -11.13
CA GLU A 94 -3.42 26.13 -11.30
C GLU A 94 -4.52 26.72 -12.20
N LYS A 95 -4.74 28.04 -12.06
CA LYS A 95 -5.73 28.74 -12.87
C LYS A 95 -5.38 28.59 -14.37
N ASP A 96 -6.41 28.38 -15.19
CA ASP A 96 -6.30 28.24 -16.65
C ASP A 96 -5.53 26.99 -17.14
N THR A 97 -5.31 26.01 -16.26
CA THR A 97 -4.72 24.72 -16.61
C THR A 97 -5.65 23.90 -17.52
N MET A 98 -5.18 23.58 -18.72
CA MET A 98 -5.93 22.80 -19.71
C MET A 98 -5.54 21.31 -19.69
N PRO A 99 -6.48 20.38 -19.98
CA PRO A 99 -6.17 18.96 -20.06
C PRO A 99 -5.12 18.60 -21.10
N ILE A 100 -4.19 17.73 -20.70
CA ILE A 100 -3.14 17.21 -21.57
C ILE A 100 -3.37 15.70 -21.77
N ARG A 101 -3.44 15.30 -23.05
CA ARG A 101 -3.60 13.89 -23.46
C ARG A 101 -2.41 13.42 -24.26
N HIS A 102 -1.56 12.62 -23.64
CA HIS A 102 -0.45 11.96 -24.32
C HIS A 102 -0.85 10.62 -24.93
N ARG A 103 -0.24 10.30 -26.07
CA ARG A 103 -0.39 8.98 -26.70
C ARG A 103 0.46 7.95 -25.95
N PRO A 104 -0.03 6.71 -25.76
CA PRO A 104 0.80 5.62 -25.23
C PRO A 104 2.05 5.39 -26.09
N TYR A 105 3.15 4.98 -25.44
CA TYR A 105 4.34 4.54 -26.16
C TYR A 105 4.10 3.21 -26.87
N ARG A 106 4.89 2.94 -27.91
CA ARG A 106 4.85 1.64 -28.60
C ARG A 106 5.45 0.58 -27.68
N LEU A 107 4.74 -0.54 -27.56
CA LEU A 107 5.17 -1.71 -26.80
C LEU A 107 5.37 -2.89 -27.75
N SER A 108 6.35 -3.74 -27.46
CA SER A 108 6.44 -5.06 -28.06
C SER A 108 5.28 -5.97 -27.58
N PRO A 109 4.98 -7.08 -28.28
CA PRO A 109 3.91 -7.98 -27.86
C PRO A 109 4.08 -8.51 -26.43
N ILE A 110 5.31 -8.79 -26.01
CA ILE A 110 5.63 -9.29 -24.66
C ILE A 110 5.35 -8.21 -23.61
N GLU A 111 5.75 -6.97 -23.90
CA GLU A 111 5.50 -5.82 -23.03
C GLU A 111 4.01 -5.49 -22.91
N ALA A 112 3.26 -5.61 -24.01
CA ALA A 112 1.82 -5.38 -24.01
C ALA A 112 1.07 -6.43 -23.17
N ASP A 113 1.43 -7.71 -23.30
CA ASP A 113 0.86 -8.79 -22.47
C ASP A 113 1.17 -8.59 -20.98
N TYR A 114 2.41 -8.21 -20.66
CA TYR A 114 2.79 -7.87 -19.30
C TYR A 114 1.94 -6.72 -18.74
N LEU A 115 1.85 -5.61 -19.49
CA LEU A 115 1.10 -4.44 -19.07
C LEU A 115 -0.38 -4.78 -18.85
N GLN A 116 -0.98 -5.58 -19.72
CA GLN A 116 -2.38 -5.97 -19.56
C GLN A 116 -2.61 -6.77 -18.27
N LYS A 117 -1.76 -7.75 -17.97
CA LYS A 117 -1.84 -8.54 -16.73
C LYS A 117 -1.73 -7.67 -15.48
N GLU A 118 -0.83 -6.69 -15.50
CA GLU A 118 -0.62 -5.77 -14.39
C GLU A 118 -1.82 -4.82 -14.21
N LEU A 119 -2.39 -4.30 -15.30
CA LEU A 119 -3.61 -3.48 -15.27
C LEU A 119 -4.80 -4.29 -14.74
N ASP A 120 -4.98 -5.53 -15.18
CA ASP A 120 -6.04 -6.41 -14.69
C ASP A 120 -5.89 -6.71 -13.19
N LYS A 121 -4.66 -6.91 -12.73
CA LYS A 121 -4.36 -7.06 -11.30
C LYS A 121 -4.80 -5.80 -10.53
N TYR A 122 -4.40 -4.61 -10.96
CA TYR A 122 -4.75 -3.37 -10.26
C TYR A 122 -6.25 -3.04 -10.30
N CYS A 123 -6.93 -3.38 -11.40
CA CYS A 123 -8.39 -3.30 -11.48
C CYS A 123 -9.06 -4.24 -10.46
N LYS A 124 -8.62 -5.50 -10.36
CA LYS A 124 -9.14 -6.46 -9.38
C LYS A 124 -8.91 -6.03 -7.94
N LEU A 125 -7.77 -5.39 -7.67
CA LEU A 125 -7.44 -4.82 -6.36
C LEU A 125 -8.16 -3.49 -6.07
N GLY A 126 -8.90 -2.93 -7.02
CA GLY A 126 -9.61 -1.66 -6.87
C GLY A 126 -8.70 -0.42 -6.82
N ILE A 127 -7.42 -0.55 -7.21
CA ILE A 127 -6.45 0.55 -7.19
C ILE A 127 -6.68 1.51 -8.36
N ILE A 128 -7.07 0.96 -9.51
CA ILE A 128 -7.42 1.73 -10.71
C ILE A 128 -8.79 1.29 -11.22
N SER A 129 -9.39 2.13 -12.06
CA SER A 129 -10.64 1.79 -12.76
C SER A 129 -10.62 2.38 -14.18
N PRO A 130 -11.39 1.79 -15.12
CA PRO A 130 -11.59 2.38 -16.43
C PRO A 130 -12.18 3.79 -16.29
N SER A 131 -11.65 4.75 -17.05
CA SER A 131 -12.15 6.11 -17.06
C SER A 131 -12.12 6.69 -18.47
N ASN A 132 -12.95 7.70 -18.72
CA ASN A 132 -12.95 8.48 -19.96
C ASN A 132 -12.47 9.91 -19.65
N SER A 133 -11.18 10.03 -19.32
CA SER A 133 -10.58 11.30 -18.90
C SER A 133 -10.06 12.11 -20.09
N PRO A 134 -10.20 13.45 -20.10
CA PRO A 134 -9.49 14.31 -21.05
C PRO A 134 -7.98 14.36 -20.76
N TRP A 135 -7.54 13.87 -19.60
CA TRP A 135 -6.14 13.73 -19.19
C TRP A 135 -5.64 12.32 -19.49
N ALA A 136 -4.43 12.20 -20.05
CA ALA A 136 -3.75 10.91 -20.16
C ALA A 136 -2.23 11.07 -20.12
N ALA A 137 -1.59 10.26 -19.27
CA ALA A 137 -0.15 10.10 -19.22
C ALA A 137 0.24 8.73 -19.78
N PRO A 138 1.36 8.61 -20.52
CA PRO A 138 1.77 7.34 -21.09
C PRO A 138 2.42 6.45 -20.01
N VAL A 139 2.29 5.14 -20.19
CA VAL A 139 2.96 4.14 -19.37
C VAL A 139 4.30 3.74 -20.01
N ILE A 140 5.31 3.57 -19.17
CA ILE A 140 6.65 3.10 -19.49
C ILE A 140 6.90 1.82 -18.69
N LEU A 141 7.47 0.81 -19.35
CA LEU A 141 7.94 -0.41 -18.68
C LEU A 141 9.45 -0.33 -18.47
N VAL A 142 9.88 -0.47 -17.21
CA VAL A 142 11.30 -0.46 -16.84
C VAL A 142 11.70 -1.83 -16.34
N LYS A 143 12.78 -2.40 -16.88
CA LYS A 143 13.30 -3.69 -16.42
C LYS A 143 13.86 -3.59 -15.00
N LYS A 144 13.42 -4.50 -14.13
CA LYS A 144 13.99 -4.77 -12.81
C LYS A 144 15.26 -5.61 -12.95
N LYS A 145 16.05 -5.69 -11.88
CA LYS A 145 17.28 -6.51 -11.84
C LYS A 145 17.03 -8.00 -12.09
N ASN A 146 15.87 -8.51 -11.67
CA ASN A 146 15.45 -9.90 -11.86
C ASN A 146 14.90 -10.20 -13.27
N GLY A 147 14.89 -9.23 -14.18
CA GLY A 147 14.41 -9.39 -15.55
C GLY A 147 12.92 -9.11 -15.77
N ASP A 148 12.15 -8.98 -14.68
CA ASP A 148 10.73 -8.58 -14.72
C ASP A 148 10.58 -7.08 -15.04
N TYR A 149 9.38 -6.60 -15.39
CA TYR A 149 9.10 -5.20 -15.64
C TYR A 149 8.55 -4.47 -14.41
N ARG A 150 8.59 -3.14 -14.43
CA ARG A 150 7.87 -2.25 -13.53
C ARG A 150 7.06 -1.29 -14.39
N MET A 151 5.77 -1.22 -14.11
CA MET A 151 4.88 -0.21 -14.69
C MET A 151 5.20 1.16 -14.08
N VAL A 152 5.53 2.14 -14.91
CA VAL A 152 5.84 3.51 -14.51
C VAL A 152 5.00 4.47 -15.34
N ILE A 153 4.42 5.49 -14.72
CA ILE A 153 3.63 6.51 -15.42
C ILE A 153 4.46 7.78 -15.56
N ASP A 154 4.52 8.35 -16.76
CA ASP A 154 5.25 9.58 -17.03
C ASP A 154 4.36 10.82 -16.79
N TYR A 155 4.40 11.35 -15.56
CA TYR A 155 3.65 12.53 -15.13
C TYR A 155 4.41 13.86 -15.29
N ARG A 156 5.45 13.93 -16.14
CA ARG A 156 6.28 15.15 -16.28
C ARG A 156 5.57 16.32 -16.96
N LYS A 157 4.34 16.14 -17.44
CA LYS A 157 3.57 17.12 -18.21
C LYS A 157 2.25 17.41 -17.52
#